data_AF-A0AAW5C4L2-F1
#
_entry.id   AF-A0AAW5C4L2-F1
#
_cell.length_a   1.000
_cell.length_b   1.000
_cell.length_c   1.000
_cell.angle_alpha   90.00
_cell.angle_beta   90.00
_cell.angle_gamma   90.00
#
_symmetry.space_group_name_H-M   'P 1'
#
loop_
_entity.id
_entity.type
_entity.pdbx_description
1 polymer ?
#
loop_
_entity_poly.entity_id
_entity_poly.type
_entity_poly.pdbx_seq_one_letter_code
_entity_poly.pdbx_strand_id
1 'polypeptide(L)'
;MGCYQGCISTVEEYIGKRRDFLSNIADVEEFGIFMKSCFLNSVFSDNIITAMKRIPRFRECTRQIVSNLALLNDHAIEIYERHNRNAAKAMRELTARAVECTGDPAHKAFLKFPFSYCETGNDDEQNYMVKEIECSPHMKLLRPDSNLRIYFYWFDDKVGDGEKVLIGRIGSHPY
;
A
#
# COMPACT_ATOMS: atom_id res chain seq x y z
N MET A 1 -22.68 27.81 -14.01
CA MET A 1 -21.34 28.00 -13.41
C MET A 1 -20.35 27.25 -14.29
N GLY A 2 -19.29 27.93 -14.77
CA GLY A 2 -18.33 27.33 -15.70
C GLY A 2 -17.19 26.62 -14.97
N CYS A 3 -16.83 25.42 -15.40
CA CYS A 3 -15.64 24.73 -14.93
C CYS A 3 -14.40 25.48 -15.43
N TYR A 4 -13.54 25.95 -14.52
CA TYR A 4 -12.27 26.57 -14.88
C TYR A 4 -11.32 25.51 -15.42
N GLN A 5 -10.84 25.71 -16.64
CA GLN A 5 -9.98 24.76 -17.35
C GLN A 5 -8.65 24.61 -16.59
N GLY A 6 -8.40 23.43 -16.03
CA GLY A 6 -7.21 23.13 -15.22
C GLY A 6 -7.43 23.16 -13.70
N CYS A 7 -8.63 23.55 -13.23
CA CYS A 7 -8.99 23.42 -11.81
C CYS A 7 -9.49 22.01 -11.50
N ILE A 8 -9.11 21.51 -10.32
CA ILE A 8 -9.55 20.25 -9.76
C ILE A 8 -10.91 20.49 -9.09
N SER A 9 -11.91 19.69 -9.43
CA SER A 9 -13.28 19.84 -8.96
C SER A 9 -13.78 18.67 -8.10
N THR A 10 -13.05 17.56 -8.08
CA THR A 10 -13.37 16.37 -7.27
C THR A 10 -12.19 15.90 -6.43
N VAL A 11 -12.47 15.12 -5.38
CA VAL A 11 -11.44 14.47 -4.55
C VAL A 11 -10.62 13.48 -5.38
N GLU A 12 -11.25 12.78 -6.32
CA GLU A 12 -10.59 11.82 -7.21
C GLU A 12 -9.57 12.50 -8.12
N GLU A 13 -9.94 13.63 -8.74
CA GLU A 13 -9.03 14.45 -9.54
C GLU A 13 -7.87 15.00 -8.69
N TYR A 14 -8.15 15.41 -7.45
CA TYR A 14 -7.13 15.87 -6.50
C TYR A 14 -6.12 14.78 -6.18
N ILE A 15 -6.61 13.59 -5.80
CA ILE A 15 -5.77 12.43 -5.50
C ILE A 15 -4.97 12.01 -6.73
N GLY A 16 -5.57 12.02 -7.92
CA GLY A 16 -4.90 11.74 -9.18
C GLY A 16 -3.70 12.66 -9.42
N LYS A 17 -3.88 13.98 -9.26
CA LYS A 17 -2.77 14.95 -9.41
C LYS A 17 -1.66 14.77 -8.37
N ARG A 18 -2.01 14.41 -7.14
CA ARG A 18 -1.01 14.09 -6.11
C ARG A 18 -0.22 12.84 -6.47
N ARG A 19 -0.87 11.79 -6.94
CA ARG A 19 -0.21 10.55 -7.39
C ARG A 19 0.67 10.79 -8.62
N ASP A 20 0.23 11.64 -9.56
CA ASP A 20 1.05 12.08 -10.69
C ASP A 20 2.33 12.77 -10.21
N PHE A 21 2.22 13.71 -9.24
CA PHE A 21 3.37 14.37 -8.65
C PHE A 21 4.29 13.37 -7.93
N LEU A 22 3.73 12.51 -7.06
CA LEU A 22 4.46 11.46 -6.33
C LEU A 22 5.27 10.55 -7.28
N SER A 23 4.72 10.23 -8.46
CA SER A 23 5.38 9.38 -9.46
C SER A 23 6.68 9.96 -10.01
N ASN A 24 6.92 11.27 -9.84
CA ASN A 24 8.10 11.98 -10.31
C ASN A 24 9.11 12.29 -9.19
N ILE A 25 8.79 12.00 -7.93
CA ILE A 25 9.71 12.21 -6.80
C ILE A 25 10.81 11.15 -6.84
N ALA A 26 12.08 11.59 -6.91
CA ALA A 26 13.23 10.70 -7.02
C ALA A 26 13.87 10.35 -5.67
N ASP A 27 13.69 11.19 -4.66
CA ASP A 27 14.19 10.95 -3.32
C ASP A 27 13.26 10.02 -2.54
N VAL A 28 13.82 9.03 -1.86
CA VAL A 28 13.04 8.00 -1.16
C VAL A 28 12.34 8.54 0.08
N GLU A 29 12.98 9.47 0.80
CA GLU A 29 12.40 10.04 2.02
C GLU A 29 11.26 10.98 1.67
N GLU A 30 11.47 11.89 0.72
CA GLU A 30 10.44 12.77 0.20
C GLU A 30 9.26 11.97 -0.37
N PHE A 31 9.54 10.92 -1.16
CA PHE A 31 8.52 10.02 -1.68
C PHE A 31 7.74 9.37 -0.54
N GLY A 32 8.42 8.81 0.45
CA GLY A 32 7.80 8.09 1.56
C GLY A 32 6.93 8.97 2.45
N ILE A 33 7.35 10.20 2.71
CA ILE A 33 6.58 11.19 3.46
C ILE A 33 5.34 11.61 2.68
N PHE A 34 5.49 11.95 1.39
CA PHE A 34 4.40 12.42 0.56
C PHE A 34 3.38 11.31 0.24
N MET A 35 3.85 10.07 0.04
CA MET A 35 3.07 8.89 -0.30
C MET A 35 1.87 8.68 0.63
N LYS A 36 2.05 8.85 1.95
CA LYS A 36 1.01 8.61 2.95
C LYS A 36 -0.27 9.43 2.71
N SER A 37 -0.11 10.62 2.13
CA SER A 37 -1.23 11.52 1.81
C SER A 37 -1.90 11.25 0.45
N CYS A 38 -1.37 10.32 -0.34
CA CYS A 38 -1.86 9.99 -1.69
C CYS A 38 -2.74 8.74 -1.72
N PHE A 39 -2.73 7.95 -0.64
CA PHE A 39 -3.38 6.65 -0.54
C PHE A 39 -4.18 6.58 0.77
N LEU A 40 -5.36 7.23 0.78
CA LEU A 40 -6.19 7.43 1.99
C LEU A 40 -6.79 6.14 2.57
N ASN A 41 -6.98 5.14 1.71
CA ASN A 41 -7.50 3.82 2.07
C ASN A 41 -6.37 2.82 2.34
N SER A 42 -5.14 3.30 2.54
CA SER A 42 -3.98 2.49 2.87
C SER A 42 -3.35 2.94 4.19
N VAL A 43 -2.90 1.97 4.98
CA VAL A 43 -2.01 2.20 6.12
C VAL A 43 -0.65 1.63 5.77
N PHE A 44 0.42 2.40 5.98
CA PHE A 44 1.78 1.98 5.69
C PHE A 44 2.49 1.56 6.98
N SER A 45 3.28 0.50 6.92
CA SER A 45 4.09 0.06 8.05
C SER A 45 5.09 1.13 8.49
N ASP A 46 5.44 1.09 9.78
CA ASP A 46 6.30 2.10 10.39
C ASP A 46 7.73 2.09 9.80
N ASN A 47 8.16 0.95 9.27
CA ASN A 47 9.48 0.75 8.68
C ASN A 47 9.52 0.78 7.14
N ILE A 48 8.44 1.22 6.49
CA ILE A 48 8.28 1.20 5.02
C ILE A 48 9.43 1.92 4.28
N ILE A 49 9.85 3.08 4.78
CA ILE A 49 10.89 3.91 4.16
C ILE A 49 12.25 3.20 4.18
N THR A 50 12.58 2.52 5.28
CA THR A 50 13.83 1.75 5.41
C THR A 50 13.95 0.66 4.36
N ALA A 51 12.83 0.02 4.00
CA ALA A 51 12.81 -0.97 2.92
C ALA A 51 12.97 -0.31 1.55
N MET A 52 12.29 0.80 1.30
CA MET A 52 12.37 1.52 0.01
C MET A 52 13.78 2.05 -0.27
N LYS A 53 14.53 2.47 0.75
CA LYS A 53 15.93 2.93 0.60
C LYS A 53 16.86 1.89 -0.02
N ARG A 54 16.48 0.61 0.01
CA ARG A 54 17.26 -0.50 -0.56
C ARG A 54 16.89 -0.82 -2.02
N ILE A 55 15.94 -0.09 -2.61
CA ILE A 55 15.52 -0.31 -3.99
C ILE A 55 16.58 0.28 -4.94
N PRO A 56 17.22 -0.54 -5.79
CA PRO A 56 18.16 -0.04 -6.78
C PRO A 56 17.42 0.81 -7.82
N ARG A 57 18.01 1.94 -8.21
CA ARG A 57 17.44 2.86 -9.21
C ARG A 57 15.99 3.24 -8.87
N PHE A 58 15.75 3.62 -7.60
CA PHE A 58 14.40 3.90 -7.06
C PHE A 58 13.53 4.76 -7.96
N ARG A 59 14.09 5.86 -8.50
CA ARG A 59 13.39 6.77 -9.44
C ARG A 59 12.76 6.06 -10.64
N GLU A 60 13.33 4.96 -11.11
CA GLU A 60 12.79 4.20 -12.25
C GLU A 60 11.63 3.30 -11.85
N CYS A 61 11.48 3.03 -10.55
CA CYS A 61 10.42 2.21 -9.99
C CYS A 61 9.22 3.04 -9.52
N THR A 62 9.36 4.36 -9.31
CA THR A 62 8.33 5.22 -8.68
C THR A 62 6.98 5.13 -9.35
N ARG A 63 6.92 5.20 -10.68
CA ARG A 63 5.67 5.08 -11.45
C ARG A 63 4.95 3.77 -11.20
N GLN A 64 5.71 2.67 -11.18
CA GLN A 64 5.14 1.34 -10.96
C GLN A 64 4.73 1.12 -9.50
N ILE A 65 5.48 1.66 -8.54
CA ILE A 65 5.11 1.69 -7.13
C ILE A 65 3.78 2.43 -6.96
N VAL A 66 3.68 3.65 -7.52
CA VAL A 66 2.45 4.45 -7.46
C VAL A 66 1.27 3.73 -8.12
N SER A 67 1.48 3.10 -9.28
CA SER A 67 0.43 2.35 -9.98
C SER A 67 -0.09 1.17 -9.15
N ASN A 68 0.80 0.38 -8.55
CA ASN A 68 0.40 -0.77 -7.73
C ASN A 68 -0.28 -0.30 -6.43
N LEU A 69 0.23 0.76 -5.79
CA LEU A 69 -0.41 1.34 -4.60
C LEU A 69 -1.79 1.93 -4.92
N ALA A 70 -1.97 2.55 -6.09
CA ALA A 70 -3.29 3.04 -6.52
C ALA A 70 -4.27 1.88 -6.69
N LEU A 71 -3.87 0.80 -7.37
CA LEU A 71 -4.70 -0.40 -7.49
C LEU A 71 -5.10 -0.97 -6.12
N LEU A 72 -4.15 -1.06 -5.19
CA LEU A 72 -4.44 -1.56 -3.84
C LEU A 72 -5.38 -0.63 -3.08
N ASN A 73 -5.08 0.67 -3.05
CA ASN A 73 -5.86 1.67 -2.33
C ASN A 73 -7.30 1.78 -2.86
N ASP A 74 -7.46 1.71 -4.18
CA ASP A 74 -8.74 2.02 -4.81
C ASP A 74 -9.63 0.79 -4.94
N HIS A 75 -9.05 -0.43 -4.97
CA HIS A 75 -9.80 -1.63 -5.32
C HIS A 75 -9.56 -2.86 -4.44
N ALA A 76 -8.51 -2.94 -3.61
CA ALA A 76 -8.18 -4.21 -2.94
C ALA A 76 -9.30 -4.72 -2.03
N ILE A 77 -9.85 -3.85 -1.18
CA ILE A 77 -10.92 -4.19 -0.23
C ILE A 77 -12.19 -4.61 -0.99
N GLU A 78 -12.59 -3.81 -1.97
CA GLU A 78 -13.77 -4.09 -2.80
C GLU A 78 -13.65 -5.44 -3.50
N ILE A 79 -12.50 -5.72 -4.12
CA ILE A 79 -12.22 -7.01 -4.78
C ILE A 79 -12.30 -8.14 -3.75
N TYR A 80 -11.70 -7.97 -2.58
CA TYR A 80 -11.68 -9.00 -1.55
C TYR A 80 -13.08 -9.33 -1.03
N GLU A 81 -13.88 -8.32 -0.72
CA GLU A 81 -15.27 -8.47 -0.27
C GLU A 81 -16.15 -9.09 -1.37
N ARG A 82 -16.01 -8.66 -2.63
CA ARG A 82 -16.75 -9.24 -3.77
C ARG A 82 -16.52 -10.75 -3.93
N HIS A 83 -15.33 -11.23 -3.57
CA HIS A 83 -14.98 -12.65 -3.57
C HIS A 83 -15.28 -13.36 -2.25
N ASN A 84 -16.14 -12.80 -1.40
CA ASN A 84 -16.47 -13.33 -0.06
C ASN A 84 -15.22 -13.57 0.78
N ARG A 85 -14.29 -12.61 0.76
CA ARG A 85 -13.01 -12.67 1.50
C ARG A 85 -12.17 -13.90 1.14
N ASN A 86 -12.29 -14.40 -0.09
CA ASN A 86 -11.45 -15.48 -0.60
C ASN A 86 -10.16 -14.90 -1.21
N ALA A 87 -9.06 -14.98 -0.46
CA ALA A 87 -7.77 -14.42 -0.88
C ALA A 87 -7.29 -14.98 -2.23
N ALA A 88 -7.49 -16.28 -2.49
CA ALA A 88 -7.05 -16.91 -3.74
C ALA A 88 -7.82 -16.43 -4.98
N LYS A 89 -9.09 -16.05 -4.83
CA LYS A 89 -9.88 -15.45 -5.92
C LYS A 89 -9.55 -13.97 -6.08
N ALA A 90 -9.43 -13.23 -4.98
CA ALA A 90 -9.08 -11.82 -5.00
C ALA A 90 -7.68 -11.58 -5.61
N MET A 91 -6.68 -12.39 -5.26
CA MET A 91 -5.34 -12.35 -5.87
C MET A 91 -5.36 -12.63 -7.38
N ARG A 92 -6.24 -13.53 -7.85
CA ARG A 92 -6.40 -13.81 -9.27
C ARG A 92 -6.96 -12.59 -10.01
N GLU A 93 -7.91 -11.88 -9.42
CA GLU A 93 -8.42 -10.63 -10.01
C GLU A 93 -7.37 -9.51 -9.99
N LEU A 94 -6.61 -9.36 -8.90
CA LEU A 94 -5.51 -8.39 -8.82
C LEU A 94 -4.41 -8.69 -9.85
N THR A 95 -4.08 -9.96 -10.08
CA THR A 95 -3.13 -10.39 -11.11
C THR A 95 -3.59 -10.00 -12.52
N ALA A 96 -4.89 -9.90 -12.78
CA ALA A 96 -5.39 -9.43 -14.08
C ALA A 96 -5.15 -7.93 -14.33
N ARG A 97 -4.80 -7.16 -13.28
CA ARG A 97 -4.61 -5.69 -13.31
C ARG A 97 -3.18 -5.26 -12.95
N ALA A 98 -2.30 -6.22 -12.67
CA ALA A 98 -0.92 -5.99 -12.24
C ALA A 98 0.01 -7.02 -12.86
N VAL A 99 1.32 -6.90 -12.62
CA VAL A 99 2.31 -7.86 -13.13
C VAL A 99 2.04 -9.27 -12.60
N GLU A 100 1.88 -9.39 -11.29
CA GLU A 100 1.60 -10.65 -10.60
C GLU A 100 1.17 -10.33 -9.15
N CYS A 101 0.19 -11.06 -8.61
CA CYS A 101 -0.17 -11.02 -7.20
C CYS A 101 -0.27 -12.44 -6.63
N THR A 102 0.62 -12.78 -5.69
CA THR A 102 0.77 -14.14 -5.17
C THR A 102 1.05 -14.16 -3.67
N GLY A 103 0.70 -15.26 -3.01
CA GLY A 103 1.08 -15.51 -1.62
C GLY A 103 2.55 -15.94 -1.48
N ASP A 104 3.09 -15.83 -0.27
CA ASP A 104 4.43 -16.31 0.08
C ASP A 104 4.35 -17.25 1.31
N PRO A 105 4.08 -18.56 1.12
CA PRO A 105 3.79 -19.47 2.22
C PRO A 105 5.04 -19.93 3.00
N ALA A 106 6.25 -19.83 2.42
CA ALA A 106 7.47 -20.43 2.96
C ALA A 106 8.19 -19.56 4.00
N HIS A 107 7.88 -18.25 4.05
CA HIS A 107 8.67 -17.27 4.82
C HIS A 107 7.85 -16.41 5.78
N LYS A 108 6.69 -16.89 6.24
CA LYS A 108 5.73 -16.14 7.08
C LYS A 108 6.34 -15.34 8.23
N ALA A 109 7.35 -15.91 8.91
CA ALA A 109 8.04 -15.24 10.02
C ALA A 109 8.69 -13.90 9.63
N PHE A 110 9.18 -13.78 8.38
CA PHE A 110 9.82 -12.58 7.84
C PHE A 110 8.82 -11.61 7.19
N LEU A 111 7.53 -11.97 7.14
CA LEU A 111 6.48 -11.16 6.53
C LEU A 111 5.67 -10.36 7.55
N LYS A 112 6.17 -10.23 8.78
CA LYS A 112 5.57 -9.42 9.83
C LYS A 112 6.13 -8.01 9.79
N PHE A 113 5.23 -7.04 9.78
CA PHE A 113 5.59 -5.62 9.72
C PHE A 113 4.86 -4.84 10.82
N PRO A 114 5.51 -3.83 11.43
CA PRO A 114 4.93 -3.01 12.48
C PRO A 114 3.95 -1.99 11.90
N PHE A 115 2.77 -1.89 12.51
CA PHE A 115 1.79 -0.85 12.25
C PHE A 115 1.39 -0.18 13.56
N SER A 116 1.61 1.14 13.62
CA SER A 116 1.12 1.98 14.70
C SER A 116 -0.37 2.31 14.54
N TYR A 117 -1.14 2.26 15.63
CA TYR A 117 -2.55 2.63 15.70
C TYR A 117 -2.89 3.23 17.07
N CYS A 118 -3.99 3.97 17.16
CA CYS A 118 -4.47 4.55 18.41
C CYS A 118 -5.67 3.77 18.93
N GLU A 119 -5.65 3.37 20.20
CA GLU A 119 -6.85 2.91 20.90
C GLU A 119 -7.37 4.05 21.79
N THR A 120 -8.67 4.29 21.76
CA THR A 120 -9.32 5.26 22.68
C THR A 120 -9.60 4.52 23.98
N GLY A 121 -8.98 4.97 25.07
CA GLY A 121 -9.25 4.46 26.41
C GLY A 121 -10.61 4.91 26.96
N ASN A 122 -10.94 4.46 28.17
CA ASN A 122 -12.22 4.78 28.82
C ASN A 122 -12.41 6.28 29.13
N ASP A 123 -11.32 7.07 29.20
CA ASP A 123 -11.31 8.49 29.61
C ASP A 123 -10.76 9.42 28.51
N ASP A 124 -11.04 9.15 27.23
CA ASP A 124 -10.52 9.90 26.06
C ASP A 124 -8.97 9.93 25.95
N GLU A 125 -8.26 9.14 26.75
CA GLU A 125 -6.82 8.98 26.65
C GLU A 125 -6.46 8.19 25.39
N GLN A 126 -5.65 8.79 24.51
CA GLN A 126 -5.15 8.15 23.30
C GLN A 126 -3.91 7.31 23.62
N ASN A 127 -4.06 5.99 23.53
CA ASN A 127 -2.95 5.07 23.69
C ASN A 127 -2.39 4.67 22.33
N TYR A 128 -1.12 4.99 22.09
CA TYR A 128 -0.40 4.60 20.88
C TYR A 128 0.12 3.16 21.02
N MET A 129 -0.37 2.29 20.14
CA MET A 129 -0.07 0.86 20.13
C MET A 129 0.62 0.48 18.84
N VAL A 130 1.44 -0.57 18.88
CA VAL A 130 2.08 -1.17 17.69
C VAL A 130 1.65 -2.62 17.57
N LYS A 131 1.22 -3.03 16.37
CA LYS A 131 0.85 -4.42 16.04
C LYS A 131 1.72 -4.94 14.91
N GLU A 132 2.24 -6.15 15.07
CA GLU A 132 2.97 -6.89 14.02
C GLU A 132 1.98 -7.68 13.16
N ILE A 133 1.91 -7.37 11.87
CA ILE A 133 0.93 -7.96 10.95
C ILE A 133 1.64 -8.72 9.81
N GLU A 134 1.24 -9.97 9.60
CA GLU A 134 1.72 -10.80 8.49
C GLU A 134 1.12 -10.29 7.16
N CYS A 135 1.94 -9.60 6.36
CA CYS A 135 1.53 -9.13 5.04
C CYS A 135 1.87 -10.17 3.98
N SER A 136 0.91 -11.03 3.69
CA SER A 136 0.88 -11.97 2.58
C SER A 136 -0.54 -11.94 2.03
N PRO A 137 -0.75 -11.42 0.80
CA PRO A 137 0.12 -11.63 -0.35
C PRO A 137 1.04 -10.46 -0.73
N HIS A 138 1.70 -10.59 -1.88
CA HIS A 138 2.52 -9.53 -2.48
C HIS A 138 2.24 -9.34 -3.97
N MET A 139 2.51 -8.13 -4.47
CA MET A 139 2.50 -7.80 -5.90
C MET A 139 3.91 -7.60 -6.43
N LYS A 140 4.26 -8.21 -7.57
CA LYS A 140 5.50 -7.89 -8.28
C LYS A 140 5.45 -6.46 -8.81
N LEU A 141 6.57 -5.74 -8.68
CA LEU A 141 6.67 -4.37 -9.18
C LEU A 141 6.87 -4.37 -10.69
N LEU A 142 8.04 -4.77 -11.18
CA LEU A 142 8.44 -4.51 -12.57
C LEU A 142 8.10 -5.65 -13.54
N ARG A 143 8.44 -6.88 -13.15
CA ARG A 143 8.37 -8.11 -13.97
C ARG A 143 8.21 -9.32 -13.06
N PRO A 144 7.70 -10.47 -13.52
CA PRO A 144 7.54 -11.66 -12.70
C PRO A 144 8.85 -12.17 -12.07
N ASP A 145 9.97 -12.02 -12.77
CA ASP A 145 11.32 -12.40 -12.32
C ASP A 145 11.99 -11.36 -11.41
N SER A 146 11.35 -10.20 -11.18
CA SER A 146 11.90 -9.15 -10.32
C SER A 146 11.89 -9.56 -8.85
N ASN A 147 12.96 -9.18 -8.14
CA ASN A 147 13.05 -9.25 -6.69
C ASN A 147 12.32 -8.08 -6.00
N LEU A 148 11.69 -7.16 -6.74
CA LEU A 148 10.97 -6.03 -6.17
C LEU A 148 9.47 -6.31 -6.07
N ARG A 149 8.90 -6.06 -4.89
CA ARG A 149 7.47 -6.26 -4.64
C ARG A 149 6.87 -5.34 -3.59
N ILE A 150 5.55 -5.31 -3.55
CA ILE A 150 4.75 -4.68 -2.50
C ILE A 150 4.06 -5.80 -1.70
N TYR A 151 4.40 -5.96 -0.44
CA TYR A 151 3.69 -6.85 0.49
C TYR A 151 2.54 -6.11 1.13
N PHE A 152 1.37 -6.75 1.18
CA PHE A 152 0.19 -6.15 1.79
C PHE A 152 -0.67 -7.18 2.55
N TYR A 153 -1.56 -6.66 3.38
CA TYR A 153 -2.62 -7.41 4.04
C TYR A 153 -3.96 -6.71 3.78
N TRP A 154 -5.03 -7.50 3.67
CA TRP A 154 -6.32 -7.00 3.19
C TRP A 154 -6.87 -5.90 4.08
N PHE A 155 -7.08 -6.17 5.37
CA PHE A 155 -7.46 -5.19 6.39
C PHE A 155 -7.31 -5.82 7.77
N ASP A 156 -7.18 -5.00 8.81
CA ASP A 156 -7.09 -5.43 10.21
C ASP A 156 -8.13 -4.69 11.04
N ASP A 157 -8.77 -5.39 11.97
CA ASP A 157 -9.85 -4.87 12.81
C ASP A 157 -9.43 -3.69 13.69
N LYS A 158 -8.15 -3.63 14.06
CA LYS A 158 -7.59 -2.57 14.89
C LYS A 158 -6.88 -1.49 14.07
N VAL A 159 -6.12 -1.89 13.05
CA VAL A 159 -5.31 -0.97 12.26
C VAL A 159 -6.11 -0.47 11.06
N GLY A 160 -6.37 0.84 11.02
CA GLY A 160 -7.13 1.46 9.94
C GLY A 160 -8.62 1.08 9.96
N ASP A 161 -9.15 0.85 11.16
CA ASP A 161 -10.58 0.67 11.47
C ASP A 161 -11.26 -0.48 10.70
N GLY A 162 -10.50 -1.49 10.26
CA GLY A 162 -11.03 -2.61 9.48
C GLY A 162 -11.35 -2.28 8.02
N GLU A 163 -11.06 -1.05 7.56
CA GLU A 163 -11.49 -0.55 6.26
C GLU A 163 -10.32 -0.29 5.29
N LYS A 164 -9.08 -0.31 5.79
CA LYS A 164 -7.90 0.07 5.01
C LYS A 164 -7.04 -1.13 4.65
N VAL A 165 -6.41 -1.06 3.47
CA VAL A 165 -5.37 -2.01 3.07
C VAL A 165 -4.07 -1.69 3.77
N LEU A 166 -3.39 -2.71 4.29
CA LEU A 166 -2.15 -2.54 5.04
C LEU A 166 -0.97 -2.83 4.13
N ILE A 167 -0.08 -1.86 3.94
CA ILE A 167 1.12 -1.97 3.11
C ILE A 167 2.31 -2.24 4.02
N GLY A 168 2.71 -3.51 4.09
CA GLY A 168 3.78 -3.98 4.98
C GLY A 168 5.18 -3.61 4.49
N ARG A 169 5.42 -3.71 3.18
CA ARG A 169 6.76 -3.46 2.62
C ARG A 169 6.70 -3.11 1.13
N ILE A 170 7.56 -2.19 0.70
CA ILE A 170 7.86 -1.93 -0.72
C ILE A 170 9.37 -2.12 -0.90
N GLY A 171 9.78 -3.10 -1.70
CA GLY A 171 11.20 -3.37 -1.96
C GLY A 171 11.53 -4.84 -2.19
N SER A 172 12.76 -5.23 -1.82
CA SER A 172 13.27 -6.60 -1.97
C SER A 172 12.58 -7.61 -1.02
N HIS A 173 12.93 -8.91 -1.14
CA HIS A 173 12.59 -9.90 -0.10
C HIS A 173 13.03 -9.40 1.29
N PRO A 174 12.21 -9.66 2.33
CA PRO A 174 12.53 -9.29 3.71
C PRO A 174 13.47 -10.29 4.41
N TYR A 175 13.80 -11.40 3.75
CA TYR A 175 14.73 -12.45 4.21
C TYR A 175 15.98 -12.51 3.35
#